data_AF-A0A413HPM6-F1
#
_entry.id   AF-A0A413HPM6-F1
#
_cell.length_a   1.000
_cell.length_b   1.000
_cell.length_c   1.000
_cell.angle_alpha   90.00
_cell.angle_beta   90.00
_cell.angle_gamma   90.00
#
_symmetry.space_group_name_H-M   'P 1'
#
loop_
_entity.id
_entity.type
_entity.pdbx_description
1 polymer ?
#
loop_
_entity_poly.entity_id
_entity_poly.type
_entity_poly.pdbx_seq_one_letter_code
_entity_poly.pdbx_strand_id
1 'polypeptide(L)'
;MHKYLFGEIYDFAGEVRNVNISKGNFRFAPVMYLQAAIENVEKMPQSTFDEIVEKYVEMNIAHPFREGNGRSTRIWLDLILKRELNQVIDWSVVDKEDYLLAMERSPIKDIEIKYILKQALTDKVDDRKVYMKGIDHSYYYEGYVIYKAEDL
;
A
#
# COMPACT_ATOMS: atom_id res chain seq x y z
N MET A 1 5.85 -8.20 -6.17
CA MET A 1 6.42 -7.50 -5.00
C MET A 1 6.37 -8.30 -3.71
N HIS A 2 5.21 -8.76 -3.23
CA HIS A 2 5.10 -9.47 -1.95
C HIS A 2 6.07 -10.66 -1.81
N LYS A 3 6.15 -11.53 -2.83
CA LYS A 3 7.11 -12.65 -2.87
C LYS A 3 8.58 -12.23 -2.78
N TYR A 4 8.95 -11.10 -3.39
CA TYR A 4 10.32 -10.58 -3.33
C TYR A 4 10.67 -10.08 -1.92
N LEU A 5 9.74 -9.42 -1.24
CA LEU A 5 9.97 -8.89 0.11
C LEU A 5 9.98 -9.98 1.18
N PHE A 6 9.13 -10.99 1.03
CA PHE A 6 8.81 -11.91 2.11
C PHE A 6 9.10 -13.38 1.79
N GLY A 7 9.71 -13.69 0.64
CA GLY A 7 9.96 -15.06 0.18
C GLY A 7 10.84 -15.90 1.12
N GLU A 8 11.73 -15.25 1.87
CA GLU A 8 12.58 -15.90 2.87
C GLU A 8 11.98 -15.86 4.29
N ILE A 9 10.82 -15.24 4.47
CA ILE A 9 10.19 -14.98 5.77
C ILE A 9 8.88 -15.76 5.92
N TYR A 10 8.06 -15.81 4.86
CA TYR A 10 6.75 -16.45 4.87
C TYR A 10 6.66 -17.53 3.79
N ASP A 11 6.27 -18.75 4.19
CA ASP A 11 6.05 -19.87 3.26
C ASP A 11 4.96 -19.57 2.22
N PHE A 12 4.03 -18.66 2.53
CA PHE A 12 2.93 -18.23 1.66
C PHE A 12 3.24 -16.95 0.87
N ALA A 13 4.51 -16.53 0.79
CA ALA A 13 4.85 -15.25 0.19
C ALA A 13 4.45 -15.17 -1.30
N GLY A 14 3.49 -14.30 -1.59
CA GLY A 14 2.97 -14.08 -2.94
C GLY A 14 1.70 -14.86 -3.25
N GLU A 15 1.26 -15.73 -2.34
CA GLU A 15 0.05 -16.52 -2.49
C GLU A 15 -1.17 -15.77 -1.94
N VAL A 16 -2.29 -15.86 -2.66
CA VAL A 16 -3.58 -15.32 -2.19
C VAL A 16 -4.03 -16.09 -0.95
N ARG A 17 -4.46 -15.38 0.09
CA ARG A 17 -4.86 -15.99 1.36
C ARG A 17 -6.10 -16.88 1.21
N ASN A 18 -6.12 -17.94 2.01
CA ASN A 18 -7.23 -18.91 2.08
C ASN A 18 -8.08 -18.78 3.37
N VAL A 19 -7.83 -17.76 4.19
CA VAL A 19 -8.58 -17.46 5.42
C VAL A 19 -9.15 -16.04 5.38
N ASN A 20 -10.29 -15.84 6.03
CA ASN A 20 -10.83 -14.51 6.27
C ASN A 20 -10.02 -13.80 7.37
N ILE A 21 -9.81 -12.50 7.21
CA ILE A 21 -9.03 -11.67 8.14
C ILE A 21 -9.75 -10.35 8.40
N SER A 22 -9.40 -9.72 9.53
CA SER A 22 -9.93 -8.43 9.96
C SER A 22 -8.84 -7.64 10.69
N LYS A 23 -8.95 -6.32 10.68
CA LYS A 23 -8.14 -5.41 11.49
C LYS A 23 -9.08 -4.44 12.20
N GLY A 24 -9.00 -4.39 13.53
CA GLY A 24 -10.02 -3.70 14.34
C GLY A 24 -11.41 -4.27 14.04
N ASN A 25 -12.36 -3.38 13.73
CA ASN A 25 -13.73 -3.76 13.37
C ASN A 25 -13.93 -3.98 11.86
N PHE A 26 -12.90 -3.76 11.03
CA PHE A 26 -13.00 -3.91 9.59
C PHE A 26 -12.69 -5.34 9.15
N ARG A 27 -13.61 -5.95 8.38
CA ARG A 27 -13.40 -7.26 7.75
C ARG A 27 -13.03 -7.04 6.29
N PHE A 28 -11.88 -7.54 5.88
CA PHE A 28 -11.42 -7.48 4.49
C PHE A 28 -12.27 -8.39 3.59
N ALA A 29 -12.07 -8.30 2.27
CA ALA A 29 -12.84 -9.08 1.30
C ALA A 29 -12.91 -10.58 1.68
N PRO A 30 -14.11 -11.19 1.75
CA PRO A 30 -14.21 -12.61 2.04
C PRO A 30 -13.46 -13.45 0.99
N VAL A 31 -12.78 -14.51 1.41
CA VAL A 31 -11.97 -15.37 0.52
C VAL A 31 -12.77 -15.84 -0.70
N MET A 32 -14.06 -16.17 -0.52
CA MET A 32 -14.95 -16.62 -1.61
C MET A 32 -15.11 -15.61 -2.75
N TYR A 33 -14.87 -14.31 -2.49
CA TYR A 33 -14.95 -13.24 -3.48
C TYR A 33 -13.58 -12.61 -3.79
N LEU A 34 -12.52 -13.04 -3.10
CA LEU A 34 -11.23 -12.36 -3.14
C LEU A 34 -10.62 -12.36 -4.54
N GLN A 35 -10.69 -13.49 -5.24
CA GLN A 35 -10.16 -13.59 -6.60
C GLN A 35 -10.88 -12.61 -7.55
N ALA A 36 -12.22 -12.58 -7.51
CA ALA A 36 -13.01 -11.66 -8.32
C ALA A 36 -12.74 -10.18 -7.94
N ALA A 37 -12.55 -9.89 -6.64
CA ALA A 37 -12.19 -8.56 -6.18
C ALA A 37 -10.85 -8.11 -6.77
N ILE A 38 -9.81 -8.94 -6.70
CA ILE A 38 -8.48 -8.64 -7.29
C ILE A 38 -8.61 -8.37 -8.79
N GLU A 39 -9.32 -9.23 -9.52
CA GLU A 39 -9.53 -9.06 -10.97
C GLU A 39 -10.28 -7.77 -11.32
N ASN A 40 -11.21 -7.34 -10.46
CA ASN A 40 -11.89 -6.06 -10.63
C ASN A 40 -10.95 -4.89 -10.37
N VAL A 41 -10.13 -4.95 -9.31
CA VAL A 41 -9.14 -3.92 -9.01
C VAL A 41 -8.15 -3.78 -10.17
N GLU A 42 -7.67 -4.86 -10.75
CA GLU A 42 -6.73 -4.83 -11.88
C GLU A 42 -7.29 -4.03 -13.08
N LYS A 43 -8.60 -4.14 -13.32
CA LYS A 43 -9.31 -3.45 -14.41
C LYS A 43 -9.68 -1.99 -14.11
N MET A 44 -9.54 -1.53 -12.86
CA MET A 44 -9.84 -0.15 -12.50
C MET A 44 -8.93 0.83 -13.25
N PRO A 45 -9.46 2.01 -13.64
CA PRO A 45 -8.67 3.06 -14.25
C PRO A 45 -7.62 3.59 -13.26
N GLN A 46 -6.61 4.27 -13.80
CA GLN A 46 -5.43 4.73 -13.06
C GLN A 46 -4.71 5.85 -13.81
N SER A 47 -5.44 6.62 -14.62
CA SER A 47 -4.89 7.71 -15.44
C SER A 47 -4.75 9.03 -14.68
N THR A 48 -5.44 9.16 -13.55
CA THR A 48 -5.37 10.33 -12.67
C THR A 48 -4.98 9.92 -11.25
N PHE A 49 -4.52 10.89 -10.46
CA PHE A 49 -4.23 10.66 -9.05
C PHE A 49 -5.44 10.09 -8.29
N ASP A 50 -6.64 10.63 -8.53
CA ASP A 50 -7.84 10.20 -7.82
C ASP A 50 -8.18 8.74 -8.15
N GLU A 51 -8.14 8.36 -9.43
CA GLU A 51 -8.34 6.96 -9.86
C GLU A 51 -7.29 6.01 -9.28
N ILE A 52 -6.02 6.43 -9.21
CA ILE A 52 -4.94 5.64 -8.63
C ILE A 52 -5.17 5.41 -7.12
N VAL A 53 -5.57 6.45 -6.38
CA VAL A 53 -5.85 6.30 -4.94
C VAL A 53 -7.11 5.47 -4.71
N GLU A 54 -8.15 5.60 -5.52
CA GLU A 54 -9.33 4.72 -5.46
C GLU A 54 -8.94 3.26 -5.68
N LYS A 55 -8.14 2.98 -6.71
CA LYS A 55 -7.60 1.65 -7.01
C LYS A 55 -6.74 1.11 -5.86
N TYR A 56 -5.98 1.97 -5.19
CA TYR A 56 -5.22 1.63 -3.99
C TYR A 56 -6.09 1.28 -2.80
N VAL A 57 -7.15 2.04 -2.57
CA VAL A 57 -8.13 1.78 -1.51
C VAL A 57 -8.82 0.43 -1.73
N GLU A 58 -9.26 0.14 -2.96
CA GLU A 58 -9.87 -1.15 -3.29
C GLU A 58 -8.90 -2.32 -3.12
N MET A 59 -7.61 -2.16 -3.47
CA MET A 59 -6.59 -3.18 -3.21
C MET A 59 -6.39 -3.40 -1.70
N ASN A 60 -6.43 -2.34 -0.89
CA ASN A 60 -6.37 -2.46 0.57
C ASN A 60 -7.59 -3.19 1.15
N ILE A 61 -8.78 -3.00 0.58
CA ILE A 61 -10.01 -3.72 0.96
C ILE A 61 -9.92 -5.20 0.58
N ALA A 62 -9.40 -5.51 -0.62
CA ALA A 62 -9.16 -6.88 -1.07
C ALA A 62 -8.20 -7.60 -0.11
N HIS A 63 -7.10 -6.93 0.26
CA HIS A 63 -6.12 -7.40 1.25
C HIS A 63 -5.65 -8.84 0.94
N PRO A 64 -5.02 -9.07 -0.23
CA PRO A 64 -4.91 -10.40 -0.82
C PRO A 64 -3.99 -11.36 -0.08
N PHE A 65 -3.04 -10.88 0.71
CA PHE A 65 -2.07 -11.70 1.42
C PHE A 65 -2.47 -11.91 2.88
N ARG A 66 -1.93 -12.96 3.52
CA ARG A 66 -2.18 -13.22 4.95
C ARG A 66 -1.52 -12.18 5.87
N GLU A 67 -0.34 -11.70 5.47
CA GLU A 67 0.41 -10.64 6.15
C GLU A 67 1.18 -9.84 5.09
N GLY A 68 1.79 -8.71 5.44
CA GLY A 68 2.67 -7.97 4.52
C GLY A 68 1.96 -7.03 3.53
N ASN A 69 0.62 -7.03 3.49
CA ASN A 69 -0.17 -6.22 2.55
C ASN A 69 0.24 -4.74 2.54
N GLY A 70 0.22 -4.05 3.68
CA GLY A 70 0.51 -2.61 3.75
C GLY A 70 1.83 -2.24 3.07
N ARG A 71 2.92 -2.93 3.43
CA ARG A 71 4.26 -2.71 2.87
C ARG A 71 4.33 -3.02 1.37
N SER A 72 3.76 -4.14 0.94
CA SER A 72 3.78 -4.51 -0.48
C SER A 72 2.90 -3.60 -1.36
N THR A 73 1.75 -3.17 -0.84
CA THR A 73 0.78 -2.37 -1.60
C THR A 73 1.20 -0.91 -1.68
N ARG A 74 1.92 -0.36 -0.67
CA ARG A 74 2.54 0.97 -0.77
C ARG A 74 3.59 1.05 -1.88
N ILE A 75 4.45 0.04 -2.01
CA ILE A 75 5.40 -0.03 -3.14
C ILE A 75 4.65 -0.15 -4.48
N TRP A 76 3.59 -0.95 -4.52
CA TRP A 76 2.76 -1.08 -5.71
C TRP A 76 2.08 0.24 -6.11
N LEU A 77 1.59 1.01 -5.14
CA LEU A 77 1.06 2.37 -5.36
C LEU A 77 2.11 3.29 -5.97
N ASP A 78 3.32 3.35 -5.40
CA ASP A 78 4.40 4.20 -5.93
C ASP A 78 4.79 3.83 -7.37
N LEU A 79 4.76 2.53 -7.71
CA LEU A 79 5.04 2.08 -9.08
C LEU A 79 3.95 2.54 -10.07
N ILE A 80 2.69 2.56 -9.66
CA ILE A 80 1.60 3.08 -10.50
C ILE A 80 1.74 4.60 -10.65
N LEU A 81 1.91 5.33 -9.55
CA LEU A 81 2.11 6.79 -9.58
C LEU A 81 3.29 7.17 -10.46
N LYS A 82 4.41 6.44 -10.35
CA LYS A 82 5.61 6.69 -11.15
C LYS A 82 5.33 6.49 -12.63
N ARG A 83 4.66 5.39 -13.00
CA ARG A 83 4.36 5.07 -14.40
C ARG A 83 3.40 6.08 -15.03
N GLU A 84 2.33 6.41 -14.32
CA GLU A 84 1.21 7.15 -14.91
C GLU A 84 1.41 8.67 -14.79
N LEU A 85 2.00 9.14 -13.69
CA LEU A 85 2.08 10.57 -13.36
C LEU A 85 3.52 11.09 -13.25
N ASN A 86 4.54 10.22 -13.36
CA ASN A 86 5.93 10.57 -13.06
C ASN A 86 6.11 11.20 -11.67
N GLN A 87 5.41 10.64 -10.67
CA GLN A 87 5.51 11.03 -9.27
C GLN A 87 5.55 9.82 -8.34
N VAL A 88 6.05 9.99 -7.13
CA VAL A 88 6.00 8.99 -6.03
C VAL A 88 5.58 9.68 -4.74
N ILE A 89 5.24 8.90 -3.71
CA ILE A 89 4.97 9.43 -2.37
C ILE A 89 6.28 9.54 -1.58
N ASP A 90 6.58 10.72 -1.06
CA ASP A 90 7.56 10.88 0.00
C ASP A 90 6.91 10.46 1.33
N TRP A 91 7.00 9.17 1.66
CA TRP A 91 6.42 8.64 2.89
C TRP A 91 7.07 9.22 4.15
N SER A 92 8.21 9.92 4.06
CA SER A 92 8.84 10.54 5.22
C SER A 92 8.13 11.81 5.72
N VAL A 93 7.23 12.36 4.91
CA VAL A 93 6.40 13.52 5.28
C VAL A 93 4.94 13.15 5.56
N VAL A 94 4.59 11.86 5.47
CA VAL A 94 3.27 11.35 5.83
C VAL A 94 3.31 10.93 7.30
N ASP A 95 2.44 11.51 8.13
CA ASP A 95 2.35 11.08 9.53
C ASP A 95 1.74 9.68 9.63
N LYS A 96 2.26 8.87 10.56
CA LYS A 96 1.83 7.49 10.76
C LYS A 96 0.37 7.40 11.21
N GLU A 97 -0.02 8.17 12.20
CA GLU A 97 -1.37 8.09 12.78
C GLU A 97 -2.39 8.64 11.79
N ASP A 98 -2.08 9.76 11.13
CA ASP A 98 -2.92 10.31 10.07
C ASP A 98 -3.14 9.31 8.93
N TYR A 99 -2.07 8.64 8.49
CA TYR A 99 -2.16 7.62 7.45
C TYR A 99 -3.01 6.42 7.90
N LEU A 100 -2.80 5.89 9.11
CA LEU A 100 -3.54 4.74 9.61
C LEU A 100 -5.03 5.05 9.79
N LEU A 101 -5.37 6.22 10.33
CA LEU A 101 -6.76 6.68 10.46
C LEU A 101 -7.42 6.88 9.09
N ALA A 102 -6.70 7.49 8.13
CA ALA A 102 -7.22 7.68 6.79
C ALA A 102 -7.45 6.35 6.06
N MET A 103 -6.59 5.35 6.25
CA MET A 103 -6.77 4.01 5.68
C MET A 103 -7.90 3.22 6.35
N GLU A 104 -8.17 3.43 7.64
CA GLU A 104 -9.34 2.84 8.30
C GLU A 104 -10.65 3.41 7.75
N ARG A 105 -10.65 4.69 7.40
CA ARG A 105 -11.83 5.39 6.87
C ARG A 105 -12.02 5.26 5.36
N SER A 106 -10.95 4.94 4.62
CA SER A 106 -10.96 4.89 3.16
C SER A 106 -12.03 4.00 2.52
N PRO A 107 -12.48 2.87 3.12
CA PRO A 107 -13.58 2.08 2.57
C PRO A 107 -14.95 2.78 2.58
N ILE A 108 -15.11 3.84 3.39
CA ILE A 108 -16.33 4.65 3.46
C ILE A 108 -16.18 5.91 2.60
N LYS A 109 -15.06 6.63 2.77
CA LYS A 109 -14.68 7.80 1.98
C LYS A 109 -13.17 7.91 1.91
N ASP A 110 -12.63 8.11 0.73
CA ASP A 110 -11.19 8.17 0.46
C ASP A 110 -10.61 9.61 0.47
N ILE A 111 -11.43 10.62 0.79
CA ILE A 111 -11.03 12.04 0.75
C ILE A 111 -9.79 12.30 1.64
N GLU A 112 -9.73 11.69 2.82
CA GLU A 112 -8.65 11.90 3.79
C GLU A 112 -7.33 11.32 3.27
N ILE A 113 -7.36 10.08 2.74
CA ILE A 113 -6.15 9.45 2.19
C ILE A 113 -5.71 10.16 0.91
N LYS A 114 -6.65 10.58 0.04
CA LYS A 114 -6.34 11.40 -1.13
C LYS A 114 -5.67 12.71 -0.71
N TYR A 115 -6.20 13.41 0.28
CA TYR A 115 -5.62 14.66 0.77
C TYR A 115 -4.19 14.48 1.28
N ILE A 116 -3.96 13.51 2.19
CA ILE A 116 -2.64 13.26 2.78
C ILE A 116 -1.62 12.85 1.71
N LEU A 117 -1.97 11.90 0.84
CA LEU A 117 -1.07 11.44 -0.21
C LEU A 117 -0.78 12.53 -1.24
N LYS A 118 -1.75 13.39 -1.55
CA LYS A 118 -1.55 14.51 -2.50
C LYS A 118 -0.49 15.48 -2.01
N GLN A 119 -0.47 15.79 -0.71
CA GLN A 119 0.53 16.69 -0.12
C GLN A 119 1.95 16.08 -0.11
N ALA A 120 2.05 14.75 -0.14
CA ALA A 120 3.31 14.02 -0.10
C ALA A 120 3.87 13.64 -1.49
N LEU A 121 3.23 14.06 -2.59
CA LEU A 121 3.73 13.77 -3.93
C LEU A 121 5.05 14.50 -4.21
N THR A 122 5.99 13.78 -4.83
CA THR A 122 7.24 14.34 -5.34
C THR A 122 7.55 13.80 -6.73
N ASP A 123 8.19 14.62 -7.56
CA ASP A 123 8.70 14.27 -8.90
C ASP A 123 10.08 13.59 -8.88
N LYS A 124 10.66 13.39 -7.69
CA LYS A 124 11.96 12.74 -7.47
C LYS A 124 11.88 11.21 -7.61
N VAL A 125 11.33 10.72 -8.71
CA VAL A 125 10.98 9.31 -8.93
C VAL A 125 12.18 8.37 -9.02
N ASP A 126 13.39 8.89 -9.28
CA ASP A 126 14.64 8.13 -9.37
C ASP A 126 15.60 8.42 -8.19
N ASP A 127 15.15 9.19 -7.19
CA ASP A 127 15.97 9.49 -6.02
C ASP A 127 16.01 8.30 -5.05
N ARG A 128 17.18 7.65 -4.97
CA ARG A 128 17.41 6.52 -4.06
C ARG A 128 17.11 6.86 -2.60
N LYS A 129 17.37 8.09 -2.15
CA LYS A 129 17.12 8.50 -0.76
C LYS A 129 15.63 8.59 -0.47
N VAL A 130 14.84 9.11 -1.41
CA VAL A 130 13.37 9.13 -1.29
C VAL A 130 12.84 7.71 -1.19
N TYR A 131 13.31 6.82 -2.06
CA TYR A 131 12.92 5.41 -2.01
C TYR A 131 13.28 4.72 -0.69
N MET A 132 14.54 4.81 -0.25
CA MET A 132 14.99 4.11 0.97
C MET A 132 14.31 4.64 2.23
N LYS A 133 14.18 5.96 2.38
CA LYS A 133 13.41 6.55 3.48
C LYS A 133 11.94 6.14 3.43
N GLY A 134 11.40 6.01 2.23
CA GLY A 134 10.03 5.54 2.02
C GLY A 134 9.83 4.11 2.50
N ILE A 135 10.78 3.21 2.23
CA ILE A 135 10.80 1.86 2.76
C ILE A 135 10.85 1.88 4.29
N ASP A 136 11.75 2.66 4.90
CA ASP A 136 11.88 2.74 6.37
C ASP A 136 10.56 3.21 7.02
N HIS A 137 9.94 4.26 6.50
CA HIS A 137 8.66 4.76 7.01
C HIS A 137 7.53 3.75 6.82
N SER A 138 7.49 3.08 5.66
CA SER A 138 6.54 2.02 5.38
C SER A 138 6.65 0.85 6.37
N TYR A 139 7.84 0.53 6.86
CA TYR A 139 8.04 -0.48 7.91
C TYR A 139 7.69 0.06 9.31
N TYR A 140 8.02 1.33 9.60
CA TYR A 140 7.65 2.01 10.85
C TYR A 140 6.13 2.06 11.08
N TYR A 141 5.33 2.23 10.02
CA TYR A 141 3.86 2.19 10.12
C TYR A 141 3.35 0.86 10.67
N GLU A 142 4.04 -0.25 10.34
CA GLU A 142 3.70 -1.58 10.82
C GLU A 142 4.44 -1.97 12.11
N GLY A 143 5.18 -1.03 12.73
CA GLY A 143 5.85 -1.22 14.03
C GLY A 143 7.30 -1.72 13.97
N TYR A 144 7.92 -1.77 12.80
CA TYR A 144 9.30 -2.22 12.64
C TYR A 144 10.27 -1.02 12.59
N VAL A 145 11.19 -0.92 13.56
CA VAL A 145 12.09 0.25 13.73
C VAL A 145 13.57 -0.11 13.94
N ILE A 146 13.93 -1.39 13.85
CA ILE A 146 15.25 -1.88 14.31
C ILE A 146 16.38 -1.56 13.31
N TYR A 147 16.09 -1.57 12.02
CA TYR A 147 17.06 -1.41 10.95
C TYR A 147 16.65 -0.29 10.00
N LYS A 148 17.63 0.35 9.36
CA LYS A 148 17.39 1.26 8.24
C LYS A 148 17.75 0.57 6.93
N ALA A 149 16.92 0.71 5.93
CA ALA A 149 17.10 0.14 4.60
C ALA A 149 18.33 0.71 3.89
N GLU A 150 18.77 1.93 4.24
CA GLU A 150 19.99 2.52 3.68
C GLU A 150 21.29 1.86 4.17
N ASP A 151 21.24 1.15 5.31
CA ASP A 151 22.38 0.52 5.97
C ASP A 151 22.54 -0.98 5.62
N LEU A 152 21.64 -1.52 4.78
CA LEU A 152 21.62 -2.92 4.29
C LEU A 152 22.06 -3.00 2.82
#